data_AF-A0A7S2QMN5-F1
#
_entry.id   AF-A0A7S2QMN5-F1
#
_cell.length_a   1.000
_cell.length_b   1.000
_cell.length_c   1.000
_cell.angle_alpha   90.00
_cell.angle_beta   90.00
_cell.angle_gamma   90.00
#
_symmetry.space_group_name_H-M   'P 1'
#
loop_
_entity.id
_entity.type
_entity.pdbx_description
1 polymer ?
#
loop_
_entity_poly.entity_id
_entity_poly.type
_entity_poly.pdbx_seq_one_letter_code
_entity_poly.pdbx_strand_id
1 'polypeptide(L)'
;APAAPGAPAPPQAPRRAKCVQCRATGTIPCNTCIGTGLWNIQGSDKALLTMESMSVKIRCPDCTGLGVQLCQSCFGTAFGEKEMKGLLRNSKFKRIVARLRKSDADTMEIAAIQAEAATIMDAIEAKRLAKKEGREYTES
;
A
#
# COMPACT_ATOMS: atom_id res chain seq x y z
N ALA A 1 37.65 -6.67 7.26
CA ALA A 1 37.29 -7.07 5.88
C ALA A 1 36.67 -5.87 5.18
N PRO A 2 37.30 -5.28 4.15
CA PRO A 2 36.69 -4.20 3.39
C PRO A 2 35.71 -4.77 2.36
N ALA A 3 34.50 -4.19 2.30
CA ALA A 3 33.48 -4.55 1.32
C ALA A 3 33.88 -4.07 -0.08
N ALA A 4 33.76 -4.95 -1.06
CA ALA A 4 34.10 -4.71 -2.46
C ALA A 4 33.22 -3.61 -3.11
N PRO A 5 33.78 -2.73 -3.97
CA PRO A 5 32.99 -1.86 -4.84
C PRO A 5 32.81 -2.56 -6.19
N GLY A 6 31.57 -2.91 -6.55
CA GLY A 6 31.31 -3.41 -7.91
C GLY A 6 30.17 -4.41 -7.99
N ALA A 7 28.94 -3.91 -7.96
CA ALA A 7 27.86 -4.54 -8.69
C ALA A 7 27.12 -3.44 -9.46
N PRO A 8 27.07 -3.49 -10.81
CA PRO A 8 26.23 -2.57 -11.55
C PRO A 8 24.78 -2.84 -11.15
N ALA A 9 24.14 -1.83 -10.54
CA ALA A 9 22.73 -1.91 -10.21
C ALA A 9 21.93 -2.24 -11.49
N PRO A 10 20.95 -3.16 -11.43
CA PRO A 10 20.14 -3.52 -12.59
C PRO A 10 19.50 -2.25 -13.20
N PRO A 11 19.26 -2.24 -14.53
CA PRO A 11 18.72 -1.08 -15.23
C PRO A 11 17.48 -0.58 -14.49
N GLN A 12 17.63 0.60 -13.89
CA GLN A 12 16.62 1.15 -13.01
C GLN A 12 15.45 1.53 -13.89
N ALA A 13 14.37 0.73 -13.82
CA ALA A 13 13.06 1.11 -14.31
C ALA A 13 12.81 2.59 -13.94
N PRO A 14 12.20 3.40 -14.83
CA PRO A 14 12.05 4.84 -14.63
C PRO A 14 11.63 5.08 -13.18
N ARG A 15 12.37 5.91 -12.43
CA ARG A 15 12.21 6.08 -10.98
C ARG A 15 10.78 6.53 -10.70
N ARG A 16 9.87 5.56 -10.54
CA ARG A 16 8.45 5.80 -10.29
C ARG A 16 8.38 6.54 -8.96
N ALA A 17 7.59 7.60 -8.92
CA ALA A 17 7.35 8.29 -7.67
C ALA A 17 6.79 7.27 -6.67
N LYS A 18 7.44 7.13 -5.52
CA LYS A 18 7.03 6.23 -4.44
C LYS A 18 5.96 6.92 -3.59
N CYS A 19 5.07 6.13 -2.98
CA CYS A 19 4.13 6.67 -2.01
C CYS A 19 4.91 7.24 -0.80
N VAL A 20 4.71 8.51 -0.49
CA VAL A 20 5.39 9.20 0.61
C VAL A 20 4.89 8.70 1.98
N GLN A 21 3.60 8.36 2.07
CA GLN A 21 2.95 7.95 3.32
C GLN A 21 3.44 6.58 3.80
N CYS A 22 3.48 5.58 2.92
CA CYS A 22 3.96 4.24 3.28
C CYS A 22 5.41 3.97 2.86
N ARG A 23 6.14 4.95 2.33
CA ARG A 23 7.55 4.81 1.87
C ARG A 23 7.77 3.62 0.94
N ALA A 24 6.81 3.37 0.05
CA ALA A 24 6.75 2.24 -0.87
C ALA A 24 6.54 0.84 -0.25
N THR A 25 6.08 0.74 0.99
CA THR A 25 5.71 -0.54 1.61
C THR A 25 4.30 -0.99 1.21
N GLY A 26 3.39 -0.05 0.93
CA GLY A 26 1.98 -0.33 0.63
C GLY A 26 1.10 -0.51 1.88
N THR A 27 1.71 -0.76 3.04
CA THR A 27 1.06 -0.80 4.36
C THR A 27 1.52 0.33 5.26
N ILE A 28 0.70 0.65 6.26
CA ILE A 28 1.01 1.54 7.37
C ILE A 28 0.72 0.80 8.68
N PRO A 29 1.37 1.14 9.80
CA PRO A 29 0.97 0.60 11.10
C PRO A 29 -0.49 0.94 11.38
N CYS A 30 -1.22 0.00 11.98
CA CYS A 30 -2.61 0.21 12.37
C CYS A 30 -2.70 1.36 13.37
N ASN A 31 -3.58 2.34 13.12
CA ASN A 31 -3.69 3.51 13.98
C ASN A 31 -4.27 3.16 15.36
N THR A 32 -5.12 2.15 15.44
CA THR A 32 -5.83 1.76 16.67
C THR A 32 -4.94 0.99 17.64
N CYS A 33 -4.10 0.09 17.15
CA CYS A 33 -3.18 -0.71 18.00
C CYS A 33 -1.71 -0.28 17.87
N ILE A 34 -1.40 0.72 17.04
CA ILE A 34 -0.06 1.27 16.83
C ILE A 34 0.95 0.17 16.49
N GLY A 35 0.59 -0.75 15.60
CA GLY A 35 1.48 -1.84 15.21
C GLY A 35 1.45 -3.09 16.10
N THR A 36 0.82 -3.04 17.28
CA THR A 36 0.88 -4.16 18.24
C THR A 36 -0.06 -5.32 17.93
N GLY A 37 -1.11 -5.09 17.12
CA GLY A 37 -2.17 -6.07 16.85
C GLY A 37 -3.11 -6.31 18.03
N LEU A 38 -2.83 -5.73 19.19
CA LEU A 38 -3.57 -5.93 20.43
C LEU A 38 -4.30 -4.64 20.78
N TRP A 39 -5.59 -4.73 21.06
CA TRP A 39 -6.37 -3.61 21.55
C TRP A 39 -6.59 -3.74 23.05
N ASN A 40 -6.19 -2.71 23.79
CA ASN A 40 -6.34 -2.64 25.23
C ASN A 40 -7.63 -1.88 25.55
N ILE A 41 -8.62 -2.59 26.09
CA ILE A 41 -9.79 -1.94 26.67
C ILE A 41 -9.43 -1.56 28.10
N GLN A 42 -9.24 -0.26 28.35
CA GLN A 42 -9.23 0.27 29.71
C GLN A 42 -10.68 0.54 30.10
N GLY A 43 -11.23 -0.29 30.99
CA GLY A 43 -12.56 -0.04 31.54
C GLY A 43 -12.56 1.20 32.42
N SER A 44 -13.31 2.23 32.03
CA SER A 44 -13.53 3.43 32.84
C SER A 44 -14.69 3.27 33.84
N ASP A 45 -15.08 2.03 34.15
CA ASP A 45 -16.27 1.77 34.97
C ASP A 45 -15.86 1.45 36.41
N LYS A 46 -16.19 2.37 37.32
CA LYS A 46 -15.87 2.28 38.75
C LYS A 46 -16.60 1.11 39.44
N ALA A 47 -17.56 0.47 38.79
CA ALA A 47 -18.26 -0.71 39.30
C ALA A 47 -17.46 -2.03 39.20
N LEU A 48 -16.32 -2.03 38.48
CA LEU A 48 -15.41 -3.18 38.34
C LEU A 48 -14.15 -3.08 39.21
N LEU A 49 -14.12 -2.15 40.18
CA LEU A 49 -12.99 -1.91 41.08
C LEU A 49 -12.79 -3.00 42.15
N THR A 50 -13.58 -4.08 42.13
CA THR A 50 -13.43 -5.24 43.03
C THR A 50 -12.69 -6.43 42.40
N MET A 51 -12.23 -6.31 41.16
CA MET A 51 -11.38 -7.33 40.54
C MET A 51 -10.18 -6.66 39.88
N GLU A 52 -9.02 -6.83 40.51
CA GLU A 52 -7.73 -6.26 40.11
C GLU A 52 -7.52 -6.21 38.58
N SER A 53 -7.50 -4.97 38.05
CA SER A 53 -6.66 -4.60 36.90
C SER A 53 -6.80 -5.43 35.60
N MET A 54 -8.01 -5.84 35.22
CA MET A 54 -8.19 -6.70 34.05
C MET A 54 -8.20 -5.91 32.73
N SER A 55 -7.04 -5.40 32.31
CA SER A 55 -6.81 -5.03 30.92
C SER A 55 -6.88 -6.28 30.04
N VAL A 56 -8.04 -6.55 29.45
CA VAL A 56 -8.22 -7.66 28.52
C VAL A 56 -7.60 -7.28 27.19
N LYS A 57 -6.49 -7.95 26.83
CA LYS A 57 -5.85 -7.80 25.52
C LYS A 57 -6.64 -8.61 24.50
N ILE A 58 -7.45 -7.94 23.68
CA ILE A 58 -8.18 -8.57 22.57
C ILE A 58 -7.49 -8.29 21.23
N ARG A 59 -7.79 -9.09 20.20
CA ARG A 59 -7.33 -8.78 18.84
C ARG A 59 -7.90 -7.43 18.41
N CYS A 60 -7.04 -6.59 17.83
CA CYS A 60 -7.47 -5.30 17.32
C CYS A 60 -8.56 -5.49 16.22
N PRO A 61 -9.72 -4.85 16.34
CA PRO A 61 -10.82 -5.01 15.38
C PRO A 61 -10.48 -4.41 14.02
N ASP A 62 -9.68 -3.35 13.97
CA ASP A 62 -9.39 -2.62 12.73
C ASP A 62 -8.29 -3.25 11.88
N CYS A 63 -7.51 -4.18 12.43
CA CYS A 63 -6.49 -4.92 11.69
C CYS A 63 -6.54 -6.42 11.96
N THR A 64 -7.58 -6.91 12.62
CA THR A 64 -7.78 -8.34 12.97
C THR A 64 -6.56 -8.99 13.64
N GLY A 65 -5.79 -8.20 14.40
CA GLY A 65 -4.55 -8.66 15.03
C GLY A 65 -3.26 -8.63 14.18
N LEU A 66 -3.32 -8.15 12.93
CA LEU A 66 -2.15 -8.03 12.03
C LEU A 66 -1.18 -6.91 12.42
N GLY A 67 -1.66 -5.90 13.15
CA GLY A 67 -0.88 -4.71 13.51
C GLY A 67 -0.65 -3.73 12.36
N VAL A 68 -0.97 -4.09 11.12
CA VAL A 68 -0.79 -3.26 9.93
C VAL A 68 -2.12 -3.07 9.19
N GLN A 69 -2.23 -1.96 8.47
CA GLN A 69 -3.36 -1.63 7.62
C GLN A 69 -2.87 -1.22 6.23
N LEU A 70 -3.74 -1.32 5.24
CA LEU A 70 -3.46 -0.81 3.91
C LEU A 70 -3.24 0.70 3.94
N CYS A 71 -2.23 1.17 3.21
CA CYS A 71 -2.04 2.60 3.00
C CYS A 71 -3.22 3.15 2.18
N GLN A 72 -4.02 4.01 2.79
CA GLN A 72 -5.21 4.61 2.16
C GLN A 72 -4.85 5.53 0.97
N SER A 73 -3.63 6.06 0.93
CA SER A 73 -3.18 6.95 -0.15
C SER A 73 -2.84 6.21 -1.44
N CYS A 74 -2.27 5.01 -1.34
CA CYS A 74 -1.88 4.21 -2.52
C CYS A 74 -2.67 2.90 -2.67
N PHE A 75 -3.62 2.61 -1.78
CA PHE A 75 -4.41 1.37 -1.74
C PHE A 75 -3.55 0.11 -1.85
N GLY A 76 -2.41 0.06 -1.14
CA GLY A 76 -1.49 -1.09 -1.17
C GLY A 76 -0.46 -1.10 -2.31
N THR A 77 -0.61 -0.26 -3.34
CA THR A 77 0.25 -0.33 -4.55
C THR A 77 1.65 0.26 -4.41
N ALA A 78 1.96 0.94 -3.30
CA ALA A 78 3.23 1.63 -3.07
C ALA A 78 3.56 2.77 -4.08
N PHE A 79 2.67 3.09 -5.02
CA PHE A 79 2.87 4.16 -6.00
C PHE A 79 2.55 5.56 -5.47
N GLY A 80 3.24 6.55 -6.03
CA GLY A 80 3.02 7.97 -5.76
C GLY A 80 1.75 8.51 -6.40
N GLU A 81 1.34 9.71 -5.99
CA GLU A 81 0.02 10.27 -6.32
C GLU A 81 -0.21 10.45 -7.83
N LYS A 82 0.81 10.83 -8.60
CA LYS A 82 0.72 11.00 -10.06
C LYS A 82 0.42 9.69 -10.78
N GLU A 83 1.10 8.63 -10.36
CA GLU A 83 0.93 7.28 -10.90
C GLU A 83 -0.42 6.71 -10.50
N MET A 84 -0.82 6.91 -9.24
CA MET A 84 -2.15 6.55 -8.73
C MET A 84 -3.30 7.20 -9.50
N LYS A 85 -3.17 8.47 -9.90
CA LYS A 85 -4.17 9.13 -10.76
C LYS A 85 -4.31 8.45 -12.12
N GLY A 86 -3.21 7.94 -12.69
CA GLY A 86 -3.24 7.15 -13.92
C GLY A 86 -3.89 5.78 -13.71
N LEU A 87 -3.52 5.11 -12.63
CA LEU A 87 -4.00 3.79 -12.25
C LEU A 87 -5.51 3.78 -11.96
N LEU A 88 -6.00 4.75 -11.19
CA LEU A 88 -7.43 4.91 -10.85
C LEU A 88 -8.30 5.27 -12.05
N ARG A 89 -7.73 5.72 -13.17
CA ARG A 89 -8.46 5.90 -14.44
C ARG A 89 -8.68 4.58 -15.16
N ASN A 90 -7.89 3.54 -14.87
CA ASN A 90 -8.05 2.22 -15.46
C ASN A 90 -9.21 1.46 -14.79
N SER A 91 -10.15 0.96 -15.60
CA SER A 91 -11.33 0.22 -15.14
C SER A 91 -10.98 -1.09 -14.43
N LYS A 92 -9.89 -1.76 -14.82
CA LYS A 92 -9.39 -2.98 -14.15
C LYS A 92 -8.95 -2.68 -12.73
N PHE A 93 -8.15 -1.63 -12.56
CA PHE A 93 -7.67 -1.24 -11.23
C PHE A 93 -8.77 -0.67 -10.33
N LYS A 94 -9.75 0.05 -10.88
CA LYS A 94 -10.95 0.46 -10.12
C LYS A 94 -11.69 -0.71 -9.48
N ARG A 95 -11.80 -1.84 -10.17
CA ARG A 95 -12.44 -3.05 -9.62
C ARG A 95 -11.65 -3.65 -8.46
N ILE A 96 -10.32 -3.63 -8.57
CA ILE A 96 -9.41 -4.06 -7.49
C ILE A 96 -9.64 -3.16 -6.27
N VAL A 97 -9.56 -1.84 -6.42
CA VAL A 97 -9.77 -0.90 -5.31
C VAL A 97 -11.17 -1.02 -4.69
N ALA A 98 -12.22 -1.21 -5.52
CA ALA A 98 -13.57 -1.41 -5.02
C ALA A 98 -13.70 -2.69 -4.18
N ARG A 99 -12.99 -3.77 -4.55
CA ARG A 99 -12.89 -4.99 -3.75
C ARG A 99 -12.15 -4.73 -2.44
N LEU A 100 -11.02 -4.02 -2.50
CA LEU A 100 -10.21 -3.73 -1.33
C LEU A 100 -10.88 -2.83 -0.28
N ARG A 101 -11.87 -2.02 -0.71
CA ARG A 101 -12.68 -1.19 0.20
C ARG A 101 -13.83 -1.96 0.83
N LYS A 102 -14.25 -3.08 0.26
CA LYS A 102 -15.45 -3.82 0.65
C LYS A 102 -15.12 -5.07 1.46
N SER A 103 -14.04 -5.74 1.11
CA SER A 103 -13.41 -6.74 1.94
C SER A 103 -12.48 -6.01 2.91
N ASP A 104 -12.44 -6.40 4.18
CA ASP A 104 -11.30 -6.08 5.06
C ASP A 104 -10.07 -6.67 4.39
N ALA A 105 -9.46 -5.90 3.49
CA ALA A 105 -8.51 -6.44 2.55
C ALA A 105 -7.29 -6.90 3.33
N ASP A 106 -7.18 -8.22 3.46
CA ASP A 106 -6.08 -8.88 4.09
C ASP A 106 -4.80 -8.34 3.45
N THR A 107 -3.92 -7.82 4.30
CA THR A 107 -2.62 -7.31 3.87
C THR A 107 -1.77 -8.36 3.15
N MET A 108 -2.22 -9.62 3.15
CA MET A 108 -1.67 -10.75 2.42
C MET A 108 -1.81 -10.62 0.89
N GLU A 109 -2.84 -9.94 0.37
CA GLU A 109 -3.02 -9.78 -1.09
C GLU A 109 -2.21 -8.61 -1.68
N ILE A 110 -1.48 -7.86 -0.85
CA ILE A 110 -0.76 -6.65 -1.26
C ILE A 110 0.27 -6.93 -2.36
N ALA A 111 0.99 -8.05 -2.26
CA ALA A 111 1.98 -8.42 -3.27
C ALA A 111 1.33 -8.67 -4.64
N ALA A 112 0.16 -9.32 -4.67
CA ALA A 112 -0.58 -9.57 -5.90
C ALA A 112 -1.12 -8.25 -6.50
N ILE A 113 -1.67 -7.37 -5.65
CA ILE A 113 -2.14 -6.04 -6.06
C ILE A 113 -1.00 -5.20 -6.64
N GLN A 114 0.19 -5.25 -6.03
CA GLN A 114 1.37 -4.55 -6.50
C GLN A 114 1.84 -5.08 -7.86
N ALA A 115 1.86 -6.39 -8.05
CA ALA A 115 2.20 -7.01 -9.34
C ALA A 115 1.20 -6.59 -10.44
N GLU A 116 -0.10 -6.68 -10.17
CA GLU A 116 -1.13 -6.24 -11.12
C GLU A 116 -1.02 -4.75 -11.44
N ALA A 117 -0.82 -3.92 -10.42
CA ALA A 117 -0.66 -2.48 -10.59
C ALA A 117 0.58 -2.12 -11.42
N ALA A 118 1.69 -2.85 -11.25
CA ALA A 118 2.89 -2.68 -12.07
C ALA A 118 2.62 -2.98 -13.55
N THR A 119 1.97 -4.12 -13.86
CA THR A 119 1.63 -4.48 -15.26
C THR A 119 0.74 -3.43 -15.94
N ILE A 120 -0.19 -2.84 -15.20
CA ILE A 120 -1.06 -1.78 -15.70
C ILE A 120 -0.26 -0.51 -15.97
N MET A 121 0.70 -0.16 -15.11
CA MET A 121 1.55 1.00 -15.31
C MET A 121 2.50 0.85 -16.49
N ASP A 122 3.10 -0.32 -16.67
CA ASP A 122 3.95 -0.61 -17.83
C ASP A 122 3.14 -0.48 -19.14
N ALA A 123 1.89 -0.95 -19.15
CA ALA A 123 1.00 -0.76 -20.30
C ALA A 123 0.60 0.71 -20.54
N ILE A 124 0.44 1.51 -19.48
CA ILE A 124 0.16 2.96 -19.60
C ILE A 124 1.38 3.69 -20.17
N GLU A 125 2.58 3.35 -19.71
CA GLU A 125 3.83 3.93 -20.20
C GLU A 125 4.12 3.54 -21.64
N ALA A 126 3.95 2.27 -22.01
CA ALA A 126 4.09 1.83 -23.40
C ALA A 126 3.16 2.62 -24.34
N LYS A 127 1.90 2.85 -23.93
CA LYS A 127 0.95 3.69 -24.69
C LYS A 127 1.38 5.16 -24.74
N ARG A 128 1.97 5.69 -23.67
CA ARG A 128 2.52 7.06 -23.66
C ARG A 128 3.72 7.20 -24.59
N LEU A 129 4.61 6.21 -24.60
CA LEU A 129 5.79 6.18 -25.46
C LEU A 129 5.38 6.12 -26.94
N ALA A 130 4.50 5.17 -27.28
CA ALA A 130 3.98 5.04 -28.64
C ALA A 130 3.23 6.30 -29.12
N LYS A 131 2.51 6.99 -28.23
CA LYS A 131 1.87 8.28 -28.56
C LYS A 131 2.89 9.41 -28.74
N LYS A 132 4.01 9.38 -28.00
CA LYS A 132 5.09 10.36 -28.12
C LYS A 132 5.82 10.17 -29.45
N GLU A 133 6.19 8.94 -29.78
CA GLU A 133 6.80 8.57 -31.07
C GLU A 133 5.88 8.87 -32.26
N GLY A 134 4.58 8.59 -32.13
CA GLY A 134 3.60 8.92 -33.18
C GLY A 134 3.30 10.42 -33.33
N ARG A 135 3.58 11.24 -32.32
CA ARG A 135 3.48 12.71 -32.40
C ARG A 135 4.75 13.34 -32.97
N GLU A 136 5.91 12.73 -32.69
CA GLU A 136 7.20 13.14 -33.22
C GLU A 136 7.31 12.87 -34.74
N TYR A 137 6.52 11.95 -35.29
CA TYR A 137 6.51 11.60 -36.72
C TYR A 137 5.56 12.43 -37.61
N THR A 138 4.78 13.37 -37.06
CA THR A 138 3.83 14.20 -37.84
C THR A 138 4.29 15.65 -38.07
N GLU A 139 5.58 15.92 -37.98
CA GLU A 139 6.19 17.19 -38.44
C GLU A 139 7.20 16.87 -39.55
N SER A 140 6.70 16.74 -40.79
CA SER A 140 7.45 16.82 -42.05
C SER A 140 6.48 17.14 -43.18
#